data_AF-A0A5A7PQ27-F1
#
_entry.id   AF-A0A5A7PQ27-F1
#
_cell.length_a   1.000
_cell.length_b   1.000
_cell.length_c   1.000
_cell.angle_alpha   90.00
_cell.angle_beta   90.00
_cell.angle_gamma   90.00
#
_symmetry.space_group_name_H-M   'P 1'
#
loop_
_entity.id
_entity.type
_entity.pdbx_description
1 polymer ?
#
loop_
_entity_poly.entity_id
_entity_poly.type
_entity_poly.pdbx_seq_one_letter_code
_entity_poly.pdbx_strand_id
1 'polypeptide(L)'
;MSPFLSSFTIPSLIFSLFTSSLIPFSVSLPFILLHGIGDQCSSRGVKSLTQDLIDFSKSEGFCTQIVCNKVKQMKELQEGYNIVGLSQGNLIGRGVVEFCDGGPPVRNFVSLGGPHAGTASVPLCGTGVFCNLADVLIKSEIYSDYVQAHLAPSGYLKLPNNIDGYLDKCRFLPKLNNELPQERNATYKERLTSLQNLILIMFEHDTVLIPKETSWFGYYPNGAFDPILRPQQRGQKELKDVETKKRIPS
;
A
#
# COMPACT_ATOMS: atom_id res chain seq x y z
N MET A 1 -33.18 -77.69 45.79
CA MET A 1 -32.94 -77.45 44.35
C MET A 1 -32.64 -75.98 44.17
N SER A 2 -31.48 -75.67 43.61
CA SER A 2 -31.04 -74.36 43.06
C SER A 2 -32.05 -73.82 42.01
N PRO A 3 -31.93 -72.57 41.48
CA PRO A 3 -30.79 -71.62 41.53
C PRO A 3 -31.15 -70.16 41.95
N PHE A 4 -30.25 -69.44 42.60
CA PHE A 4 -29.31 -68.41 42.07
C PHE A 4 -29.97 -67.11 41.57
N LEU A 5 -29.79 -66.05 42.38
CA LEU A 5 -29.91 -64.65 41.98
C LEU A 5 -28.68 -64.26 41.14
N SER A 6 -28.86 -63.92 39.87
CA SER A 6 -27.82 -63.27 39.06
C SER A 6 -28.06 -61.76 39.03
N SER A 7 -27.22 -60.99 39.71
CA SER A 7 -27.11 -59.55 39.48
C SER A 7 -26.53 -59.31 38.08
N PHE A 8 -27.37 -58.88 37.14
CA PHE A 8 -26.92 -58.32 35.87
C PHE A 8 -26.38 -56.91 36.12
N THR A 9 -25.07 -56.76 36.09
CA THR A 9 -24.42 -55.47 35.91
C THR A 9 -24.56 -55.08 34.44
N ILE A 10 -25.36 -54.05 34.15
CA ILE A 10 -25.34 -53.38 32.85
C ILE A 10 -24.22 -52.34 32.93
N PRO A 11 -23.09 -52.47 32.22
CA PRO A 11 -22.16 -51.36 32.10
C PRO A 11 -22.84 -50.34 31.17
N SER A 12 -23.25 -49.21 31.74
CA SER A 12 -23.62 -48.03 30.98
C SER A 12 -22.43 -47.62 30.11
N LEU A 13 -22.42 -48.06 28.84
CA LEU A 13 -21.57 -47.47 27.81
C LEU A 13 -22.05 -46.03 27.61
N ILE A 14 -21.46 -45.12 28.39
CA ILE A 14 -21.46 -43.70 28.07
C ILE A 14 -20.57 -43.58 26.83
N PHE A 15 -21.17 -43.76 25.65
CA PHE A 15 -20.57 -43.36 24.40
C PHE A 15 -20.53 -41.83 24.43
N SER A 16 -19.47 -41.29 25.05
CA SER A 16 -19.11 -39.89 24.93
C SER A 16 -18.83 -39.65 23.45
N LEU A 17 -19.87 -39.22 22.74
CA LEU A 17 -19.73 -38.55 21.46
C LEU A 17 -18.90 -37.29 21.74
N PHE A 18 -17.59 -37.44 21.75
CA PHE A 18 -16.66 -36.35 21.50
C PHE A 18 -16.93 -35.89 20.07
N THR A 19 -18.03 -35.17 19.90
CA THR A 19 -18.18 -34.23 18.80
C THR A 19 -17.06 -33.24 19.03
N SER A 20 -15.94 -33.48 18.36
CA SER A 20 -14.86 -32.51 18.22
C SER A 20 -15.51 -31.36 17.47
N SER A 21 -16.11 -30.44 18.23
CA SER A 21 -16.54 -29.17 17.69
C SER A 21 -15.27 -28.58 17.09
N LEU A 22 -15.22 -28.55 15.77
CA LEU A 22 -14.25 -27.76 15.03
C LEU A 22 -14.59 -26.32 15.40
N ILE A 23 -14.11 -25.84 16.55
CA ILE A 23 -14.18 -24.45 16.91
C ILE A 23 -13.42 -23.75 15.78
N PRO A 24 -14.09 -22.93 14.95
CA PRO A 24 -13.40 -22.19 13.92
C PRO A 24 -12.47 -21.22 14.65
N PHE A 25 -11.18 -21.55 14.68
CA PHE A 25 -10.16 -20.61 15.11
C PHE A 25 -10.13 -19.50 14.06
N SER A 26 -10.81 -18.38 14.34
CA SER A 26 -10.62 -17.14 13.59
C SER A 26 -9.22 -16.63 13.88
N VAL A 27 -8.23 -17.05 13.09
CA VAL A 27 -6.88 -16.50 13.15
C VAL A 27 -6.95 -15.12 12.50
N SER A 28 -6.82 -14.06 13.30
CA SER A 28 -6.62 -12.71 12.76
C SER A 28 -5.27 -12.67 12.06
N LEU A 29 -5.26 -12.38 10.76
CA LEU A 29 -4.01 -12.20 10.03
C LEU A 29 -3.26 -10.97 10.58
N PRO A 30 -1.92 -11.02 10.67
CA PRO A 30 -1.13 -9.86 11.08
C PRO A 30 -1.27 -8.72 10.07
N PHE A 31 -0.90 -7.51 10.47
CA PHE A 31 -0.84 -6.37 9.59
C PHE A 31 0.48 -5.60 9.73
N ILE A 32 0.89 -4.94 8.66
CA ILE A 32 1.94 -3.93 8.69
C ILE A 32 1.34 -2.55 8.47
N LEU A 33 1.85 -1.55 9.17
CA LEU A 33 1.47 -0.15 9.02
C LEU A 33 2.61 0.61 8.36
N LEU A 34 2.33 1.30 7.26
CA LEU A 34 3.28 2.12 6.52
C LEU A 34 2.83 3.58 6.60
N HIS A 35 3.54 4.39 7.38
CA HIS A 35 3.22 5.80 7.57
C HIS A 35 3.79 6.70 6.46
N GLY A 36 3.30 7.93 6.38
CA GLY A 36 3.77 8.94 5.42
C GLY A 36 4.89 9.84 5.96
N ILE A 37 5.13 10.93 5.25
CA ILE A 37 6.11 11.96 5.64
C ILE A 37 5.53 12.82 6.76
N GLY A 38 6.33 13.11 7.78
CA GLY A 38 5.97 14.03 8.85
C GLY A 38 5.47 13.37 10.13
N ASP A 39 5.13 12.07 10.08
CA ASP A 39 5.08 11.27 11.30
C ASP A 39 6.52 11.04 11.76
N GLN A 40 7.02 11.95 12.61
CA GLN A 40 8.15 11.60 13.46
C GLN A 40 7.78 10.30 14.15
N CYS A 41 8.61 9.27 13.92
CA CYS A 41 8.59 8.01 14.62
C CYS A 41 8.74 8.27 16.13
N SER A 42 7.67 8.71 16.80
CA SER A 42 7.73 9.25 18.16
C SER A 42 7.42 8.18 19.19
N SER A 43 6.96 7.01 18.75
CA SER A 43 6.84 5.82 19.58
C SER A 43 8.14 5.02 19.57
N ARG A 44 8.54 4.52 20.74
CA ARG A 44 9.82 3.81 20.97
C ARG A 44 10.03 2.62 20.04
N GLY A 45 8.95 1.92 19.67
CA GLY A 45 8.99 0.78 18.74
C GLY A 45 9.21 1.16 17.27
N VAL A 46 8.63 2.27 16.81
CA VAL A 46 8.81 2.74 15.41
C VAL A 46 10.17 3.42 15.24
N LYS A 47 10.75 4.01 16.30
CA LYS A 47 12.15 4.45 16.31
C LYS A 47 13.10 3.28 16.08
N SER A 48 12.88 2.13 16.71
CA SER A 48 13.70 0.93 16.51
C SER A 48 13.62 0.48 15.05
N LEU A 49 12.43 0.37 14.48
CA LEU A 49 12.25 -0.04 13.08
C LEU A 49 12.88 0.97 12.10
N THR A 50 12.73 2.26 12.34
CA THR A 50 13.27 3.31 11.47
C THR A 50 14.78 3.45 11.61
N GLN A 51 15.31 3.29 12.83
CA GLN A 51 16.75 3.25 13.10
C GLN A 51 17.36 1.98 12.52
N ASP A 52 16.69 0.83 12.64
CA ASP A 52 17.08 -0.42 11.97
C ASP A 52 17.10 -0.21 10.46
N LEU A 53 16.09 0.46 9.88
CA LEU A 53 16.03 0.76 8.45
C LEU A 53 17.14 1.74 8.02
N ILE A 54 17.49 2.74 8.83
CA ILE A 54 18.58 3.70 8.56
C ILE A 54 19.96 3.05 8.70
N ASP A 55 20.16 2.23 9.74
CA ASP A 55 21.44 1.57 10.03
C ASP A 55 21.71 0.39 9.07
N PHE A 56 20.66 -0.30 8.61
CA PHE A 56 20.78 -1.31 7.55
C PHE A 56 20.94 -0.68 6.16
N SER A 57 20.31 0.46 5.88
CA SER A 57 20.21 1.02 4.52
C SER A 57 21.41 1.87 4.11
N LYS A 58 22.63 1.50 4.48
CA LYS A 58 23.84 2.11 3.89
C LYS A 58 24.01 1.77 2.38
N SER A 59 22.94 1.78 1.56
CA SER A 59 22.94 1.54 0.11
C SER A 59 21.68 2.03 -0.64
N GLU A 60 21.85 2.26 -1.94
CA GLU A 60 20.92 2.75 -2.98
C GLU A 60 19.73 1.81 -3.33
N GLY A 61 19.01 1.30 -2.33
CA GLY A 61 17.80 0.48 -2.54
C GLY A 61 16.50 1.29 -2.41
N PHE A 62 15.57 1.16 -3.36
CA PHE A 62 14.25 1.78 -3.25
C PHE A 62 13.47 1.20 -2.05
N CYS A 63 12.74 2.03 -1.28
CA CYS A 63 12.07 1.64 -0.02
C CYS A 63 11.21 0.37 -0.13
N THR A 64 10.59 0.09 -1.28
CA THR A 64 9.79 -1.14 -1.49
C THR A 64 10.65 -2.41 -1.47
N GLN A 65 11.89 -2.36 -1.98
CA GLN A 65 12.78 -3.51 -1.96
C GLN A 65 13.21 -3.85 -0.53
N ILE A 66 13.48 -2.81 0.26
CA ILE A 66 13.84 -2.96 1.68
C ILE A 66 12.68 -3.59 2.45
N VAL A 67 11.46 -3.05 2.29
CA VAL A 67 10.28 -3.61 2.95
C VAL A 67 9.99 -5.03 2.46
N CYS A 68 10.10 -5.31 1.16
CA CYS A 68 9.95 -6.63 0.58
C CYS A 68 10.91 -7.67 1.21
N ASN A 69 12.19 -7.32 1.34
CA ASN A 69 13.18 -8.19 1.96
C ASN A 69 12.84 -8.47 3.44
N LYS A 70 12.33 -7.46 4.16
CA LYS A 70 11.93 -7.62 5.56
C LYS A 70 10.71 -8.52 5.71
N VAL A 71 9.64 -8.30 4.92
CA VAL A 71 8.43 -9.13 5.03
C VAL A 71 8.70 -10.59 4.67
N LYS A 72 9.64 -10.87 3.76
CA LYS A 72 10.07 -12.25 3.44
C LYS A 72 10.71 -12.98 4.62
N GLN A 73 11.35 -12.27 5.54
CA GLN A 73 12.05 -12.85 6.68
C GLN A 73 11.13 -13.06 7.90
N MET A 74 9.95 -12.44 7.93
CA MET A 74 9.01 -12.54 9.04
C MET A 74 8.20 -13.83 8.92
N LYS A 75 8.42 -14.77 9.83
CA LYS A 75 7.74 -16.08 9.84
C LYS A 75 6.25 -15.94 10.11
N GLU A 76 5.86 -14.91 10.85
CA GLU A 76 4.49 -14.58 11.23
C GLU A 76 3.64 -14.19 10.02
N LEU A 77 4.26 -13.69 8.94
CA LEU A 77 3.55 -13.20 7.75
C LEU A 77 3.33 -14.29 6.69
N GLN A 78 3.93 -15.48 6.86
CA GLN A 78 4.01 -16.52 5.81
C GLN A 78 2.64 -17.03 5.34
N GLU A 79 1.67 -17.14 6.26
CA GLU A 79 0.28 -17.55 5.96
C GLU A 79 -0.56 -16.41 5.33
N GLY A 80 0.01 -15.22 5.32
CA GLY A 80 -0.54 -14.00 4.74
C GLY A 80 -0.72 -12.89 5.77
N TYR A 81 -0.87 -11.67 5.27
CA TYR A 81 -0.95 -10.48 6.10
C TYR A 81 -1.74 -9.35 5.42
N ASN A 82 -2.05 -8.32 6.20
CA ASN A 82 -2.72 -7.12 5.73
C ASN A 82 -1.74 -5.93 5.68
N ILE A 83 -2.00 -4.97 4.82
CA ILE A 83 -1.27 -3.70 4.76
C ILE A 83 -2.24 -2.57 5.10
N VAL A 84 -1.80 -1.66 5.95
CA VAL A 84 -2.43 -0.34 6.12
C VAL A 84 -1.41 0.71 5.71
N GLY A 85 -1.74 1.50 4.69
CA GLY A 85 -0.92 2.63 4.23
C GLY A 85 -1.54 3.96 4.61
N LEU A 86 -0.72 4.91 5.04
CA LEU A 86 -1.09 6.30 5.32
C LEU A 86 -0.30 7.23 4.40
N SER A 87 -0.95 8.19 3.74
CA SER A 87 -0.27 9.21 2.93
C SER A 87 0.73 8.58 1.95
N GLN A 88 2.01 8.99 1.93
CA GLN A 88 3.06 8.42 1.09
C GLN A 88 3.28 6.90 1.30
N GLY A 89 3.04 6.38 2.51
CA GLY A 89 3.21 4.96 2.84
C GLY A 89 2.33 4.04 1.98
N ASN A 90 1.24 4.56 1.41
CA ASN A 90 0.40 3.85 0.45
C ASN A 90 1.15 3.40 -0.80
N LEU A 91 2.07 4.21 -1.31
CA LEU A 91 2.84 3.84 -2.50
C LEU A 91 3.87 2.76 -2.19
N ILE A 92 4.45 2.78 -0.99
CA ILE A 92 5.32 1.72 -0.52
C ILE A 92 4.53 0.41 -0.35
N GLY A 93 3.34 0.48 0.27
CA GLY A 93 2.45 -0.66 0.41
C GLY A 93 2.03 -1.25 -0.93
N ARG A 94 1.65 -0.41 -1.89
CA ARG A 94 1.32 -0.85 -3.25
C ARG A 94 2.54 -1.45 -3.96
N GLY A 95 3.71 -0.85 -3.80
CA GLY A 95 4.96 -1.40 -4.34
C GLY A 95 5.36 -2.73 -3.70
N VAL A 96 5.03 -2.98 -2.44
CA VAL A 96 5.18 -4.33 -1.84
C VAL A 96 4.24 -5.32 -2.53
N VAL A 97 2.98 -4.96 -2.76
CA VAL A 97 2.02 -5.83 -3.48
C VAL A 97 2.49 -6.10 -4.91
N GLU A 98 2.89 -5.06 -5.65
CA GLU A 98 3.15 -5.15 -7.09
C GLU A 98 4.56 -5.66 -7.40
N PHE A 99 5.59 -5.22 -6.67
CA PHE A 99 6.99 -5.52 -6.99
C PHE A 99 7.58 -6.71 -6.22
N CYS A 100 7.05 -7.04 -5.04
CA CYS A 100 7.68 -8.03 -4.15
C CYS A 100 7.41 -9.47 -4.62
N ASP A 101 8.23 -9.94 -5.55
CA ASP A 101 8.18 -11.31 -6.01
C ASP A 101 8.63 -12.31 -4.94
N GLY A 102 7.93 -13.43 -4.79
CA GLY A 102 8.21 -14.44 -3.76
C GLY A 102 8.03 -13.95 -2.31
N GLY A 103 7.30 -12.85 -2.10
CA GLY A 103 6.89 -12.41 -0.76
C GLY A 103 5.69 -13.21 -0.23
N PRO A 104 5.43 -13.21 1.09
CA PRO A 104 4.20 -13.77 1.65
C PRO A 104 2.95 -13.09 1.07
N PRO A 105 1.79 -13.77 1.03
CA PRO A 105 0.62 -13.24 0.35
C PRO A 105 -0.03 -12.08 1.13
N VAL A 106 -0.16 -10.92 0.47
CA VAL A 106 -1.00 -9.83 1.00
C VAL A 106 -2.45 -10.18 0.77
N ARG A 107 -3.26 -10.21 1.84
CA ARG A 107 -4.69 -10.51 1.75
C ARG A 107 -5.51 -9.24 1.59
N ASN A 108 -5.31 -8.24 2.44
CA ASN A 108 -6.06 -6.99 2.37
C ASN A 108 -5.11 -5.80 2.39
N PHE A 109 -5.41 -4.79 1.57
CA PHE A 109 -4.69 -3.51 1.58
C PHE A 109 -5.68 -2.38 1.84
N VAL A 110 -5.51 -1.69 2.96
CA VAL A 110 -6.25 -0.49 3.33
C VAL A 110 -5.39 0.73 3.05
N SER A 111 -5.87 1.61 2.18
CA SER A 111 -5.20 2.83 1.79
C SER A 111 -5.92 4.05 2.32
N LEU A 112 -5.27 4.76 3.23
CA LEU A 112 -5.79 5.99 3.85
C LEU A 112 -5.09 7.20 3.22
N GLY A 113 -5.80 7.93 2.35
CA GLY A 113 -5.26 9.11 1.67
C GLY A 113 -4.01 8.83 0.85
N GLY A 114 -4.06 7.89 -0.10
CA GLY A 114 -2.89 7.48 -0.88
C GLY A 114 -2.71 8.28 -2.17
N PRO A 115 -1.50 8.80 -2.49
CA PRO A 115 -1.25 9.50 -3.76
C PRO A 115 -1.10 8.54 -4.95
N HIS A 116 -2.06 7.62 -5.16
CA HIS A 116 -1.92 6.49 -6.07
C HIS A 116 -1.72 6.88 -7.54
N ALA A 117 -2.26 8.01 -7.97
CA ALA A 117 -2.04 8.57 -9.31
C ALA A 117 -0.97 9.69 -9.33
N GLY A 118 -0.31 9.93 -8.20
CA GLY A 118 0.66 10.99 -7.97
C GLY A 118 0.06 12.23 -7.30
N THR A 119 0.90 13.25 -7.10
CA THR A 119 0.50 14.60 -6.67
C THR A 119 1.03 15.63 -7.65
N ALA A 120 0.24 16.66 -7.92
CA ALA A 120 0.56 17.76 -8.84
C ALA A 120 1.25 18.94 -8.13
N SER A 121 1.34 18.88 -6.80
CA SER A 121 1.99 19.88 -5.96
C SER A 121 2.96 19.20 -5.01
N VAL A 122 4.07 19.89 -4.72
CA VAL A 122 5.06 19.46 -3.74
C VAL A 122 4.37 19.45 -2.36
N PRO A 123 4.17 18.29 -1.73
CA PRO A 123 3.78 18.26 -0.33
C PRO A 123 4.95 18.82 0.47
N LEU A 124 4.69 19.56 1.56
CA LEU A 124 5.65 20.05 2.57
C LEU A 124 6.06 21.52 2.51
N CYS A 125 5.64 22.31 1.51
CA CYS A 125 5.83 23.75 1.62
C CYS A 125 4.66 24.43 2.33
N GLY A 126 4.92 24.97 3.52
CA GLY A 126 3.99 25.84 4.23
C GLY A 126 3.74 27.16 3.48
N THR A 127 3.11 28.13 4.12
CA THR A 127 2.58 29.35 3.47
C THR A 127 3.58 30.52 3.33
N GLY A 128 4.89 30.28 3.48
CA GLY A 128 5.91 31.34 3.45
C GLY A 128 6.39 31.75 2.04
N VAL A 129 6.84 33.00 1.86
CA VAL A 129 7.39 33.51 0.57
C VAL A 129 8.60 32.69 0.10
N PHE A 130 9.46 32.27 1.02
CA PHE A 130 10.56 31.34 0.73
C PHE A 130 10.08 29.97 0.28
N CYS A 131 8.90 29.55 0.76
CA CYS A 131 8.29 28.30 0.37
C CYS A 131 7.73 28.33 -1.04
N ASN A 132 7.08 29.43 -1.42
CA ASN A 132 6.61 29.62 -2.79
C ASN A 132 7.77 29.64 -3.80
N LEU A 133 8.89 30.29 -3.46
CA LEU A 133 10.07 30.32 -4.32
C LEU A 133 10.77 28.95 -4.39
N ALA A 134 10.91 28.27 -3.26
CA ALA A 134 11.42 26.90 -3.21
C ALA A 134 10.51 25.96 -4.02
N ASP A 135 9.19 26.10 -3.94
CA ASP A 135 8.25 25.32 -4.72
C ASP A 135 8.42 25.52 -6.23
N VAL A 136 8.64 26.76 -6.67
CA VAL A 136 8.88 27.05 -8.10
C VAL A 136 10.19 26.41 -8.57
N LEU A 137 11.27 26.56 -7.80
CA LEU A 137 12.58 25.99 -8.12
C LEU A 137 12.58 24.45 -8.04
N ILE A 138 11.93 23.88 -7.03
CA ILE A 138 11.78 22.44 -6.88
C ILE A 138 10.94 21.88 -8.02
N LYS A 139 9.85 22.56 -8.44
CA LYS A 139 9.05 22.11 -9.58
C LYS A 139 9.82 22.15 -10.90
N SER A 140 10.70 23.13 -11.12
CA SER A 140 11.53 23.17 -12.33
C SER A 140 12.59 22.07 -12.36
N GLU A 141 13.09 21.65 -11.19
CA GLU A 141 14.17 20.66 -11.06
C GLU A 141 13.71 19.30 -10.52
N ILE A 142 12.39 19.07 -10.41
CA ILE A 142 11.83 17.91 -9.70
C ILE A 142 12.27 16.57 -10.30
N TYR A 143 12.53 16.59 -11.60
CA TYR A 143 12.92 15.45 -12.41
C TYR A 143 14.42 15.37 -12.65
N SER A 144 15.22 16.22 -12.00
CA SER A 144 16.68 16.07 -12.00
C SER A 144 17.10 14.80 -11.24
N ASP A 145 18.23 14.21 -11.64
CA ASP A 145 18.75 13.00 -10.99
C ASP A 145 19.02 13.20 -9.49
N TYR A 146 19.47 14.40 -9.11
CA TYR A 146 19.72 14.74 -7.71
C TYR A 146 18.42 14.73 -6.89
N VAL A 147 17.36 15.39 -7.37
CA VAL A 147 16.09 15.49 -6.65
C VAL A 147 15.36 14.14 -6.63
N GLN A 148 15.41 13.37 -7.72
CA GLN A 148 14.88 12.00 -7.77
C GLN A 148 15.59 11.03 -6.82
N ALA A 149 16.87 11.26 -6.48
CA ALA A 149 17.63 10.44 -5.55
C ALA A 149 17.49 10.85 -4.08
N HIS A 150 17.27 12.15 -3.79
CA HIS A 150 17.39 12.68 -2.42
C HIS A 150 16.07 13.17 -1.81
N LEU A 151 15.00 13.32 -2.61
CA LEU A 151 13.71 13.84 -2.13
C LEU A 151 12.61 12.80 -2.35
N ALA A 152 12.22 12.04 -1.32
CA ALA A 152 11.19 11.00 -1.44
C ALA A 152 9.88 11.44 -2.14
N PRO A 153 9.32 12.65 -1.88
CA PRO A 153 8.18 13.17 -2.63
C PRO A 153 8.33 13.22 -4.16
N SER A 154 9.55 13.39 -4.67
CA SER A 154 9.81 13.56 -6.10
C SER A 154 9.50 12.29 -6.91
N GLY A 155 9.54 11.12 -6.26
CA GLY A 155 9.23 9.83 -6.88
C GLY A 155 7.75 9.63 -7.24
N TYR A 156 6.85 10.52 -6.82
CA TYR A 156 5.42 10.49 -7.18
C TYR A 156 4.82 11.86 -7.45
N LEU A 157 5.68 12.86 -7.67
CA LEU A 157 5.28 14.14 -8.23
C LEU A 157 5.03 13.97 -9.72
N LYS A 158 3.79 14.23 -10.15
CA LYS A 158 3.33 14.09 -11.53
C LYS A 158 2.81 15.44 -12.00
N LEU A 159 3.64 16.24 -12.64
CA LEU A 159 3.22 17.57 -13.07
C LEU A 159 2.37 17.46 -14.35
N PRO A 160 1.08 17.86 -14.35
CA PRO A 160 0.23 17.76 -15.55
C PRO A 160 0.80 18.53 -16.75
N ASN A 161 1.50 19.63 -16.51
CA ASN A 161 2.14 20.44 -17.55
C ASN A 161 3.54 19.94 -17.97
N ASN A 162 4.07 18.87 -17.37
CA ASN A 162 5.36 18.27 -17.74
C ASN A 162 5.30 16.73 -17.66
N ILE A 163 4.37 16.14 -18.40
CA ILE A 163 4.20 14.68 -18.46
C ILE A 163 5.38 13.99 -19.13
N ASP A 164 6.03 14.63 -20.10
CA ASP A 164 7.20 14.05 -20.76
C ASP A 164 8.37 13.91 -19.77
N GLY A 165 8.66 14.94 -18.97
CA GLY A 165 9.66 14.85 -17.91
C GLY A 165 9.29 13.83 -16.83
N TYR A 166 8.00 13.74 -16.47
CA TYR A 166 7.49 12.70 -15.57
C TYR A 166 7.78 11.29 -16.09
N LEU A 167 7.45 11.01 -17.35
CA LEU A 167 7.65 9.68 -17.93
C LEU A 167 9.12 9.35 -18.19
N ASP A 168 9.96 10.34 -18.53
CA ASP A 168 11.38 10.12 -18.81
C ASP A 168 12.24 9.97 -17.54
N LYS A 169 11.93 10.73 -16.49
CA LYS A 169 12.84 10.88 -15.34
C LYS A 169 12.28 10.48 -13.98
N CYS A 170 10.95 10.42 -13.81
CA CYS A 170 10.39 10.03 -12.52
C CYS A 170 10.66 8.54 -12.28
N ARG A 171 11.45 8.23 -11.23
CA ARG A 171 12.03 6.89 -11.07
C ARG A 171 11.08 5.85 -10.50
N PHE A 172 9.94 6.27 -9.95
CA PHE A 172 9.09 5.36 -9.17
C PHE A 172 7.66 5.28 -9.67
N LEU A 173 6.90 6.36 -9.62
CA LEU A 173 5.46 6.31 -9.91
C LEU A 173 5.12 5.84 -11.34
N PRO A 174 5.83 6.24 -12.42
CA PRO A 174 5.55 5.71 -13.76
C PRO A 174 5.70 4.19 -13.84
N LYS A 175 6.69 3.64 -13.13
CA LYS A 175 6.92 2.19 -13.04
C LYS A 175 5.83 1.51 -12.23
N LEU A 176 5.51 2.06 -11.05
CA LEU A 176 4.45 1.55 -10.17
C LEU A 176 3.06 1.61 -10.84
N ASN A 177 2.80 2.61 -11.69
CA ASN A 177 1.55 2.73 -12.44
C ASN A 177 1.56 1.99 -13.79
N ASN A 178 2.62 1.25 -14.12
CA ASN A 178 2.75 0.53 -15.39
C ASN A 178 2.64 1.46 -16.63
N GLU A 179 3.05 2.72 -16.48
CA GLU A 179 2.90 3.79 -17.47
C GLU A 179 3.98 3.75 -18.56
N LEU A 180 5.16 3.18 -18.25
CA LEU A 180 6.30 3.08 -19.17
C LEU A 180 6.14 1.88 -20.13
N PRO A 181 5.89 2.08 -21.43
CA PRO A 181 5.57 0.98 -22.35
C PRO A 181 6.63 -0.14 -22.40
N GLN A 182 7.91 0.22 -22.28
CA GLN A 182 9.05 -0.70 -22.36
C GLN A 182 9.30 -1.49 -21.07
N GLU A 183 8.78 -1.00 -19.93
CA GLU A 183 8.95 -1.63 -18.61
C GLU A 183 7.66 -2.27 -18.09
N ARG A 184 6.61 -2.35 -18.92
CA ARG A 184 5.32 -2.86 -18.47
C ARG A 184 5.43 -4.29 -17.97
N ASN A 185 4.82 -4.56 -16.82
CA ASN A 185 4.86 -5.85 -16.17
C ASN A 185 3.45 -6.35 -15.83
N ALA A 186 3.00 -7.39 -16.53
CA ALA A 186 1.67 -7.97 -16.32
C ALA A 186 1.45 -8.53 -14.90
N THR A 187 2.53 -8.94 -14.23
CA THR A 187 2.44 -9.48 -12.85
C THR A 187 1.98 -8.44 -11.85
N TYR A 188 2.16 -7.13 -12.13
CA TYR A 188 1.68 -6.08 -11.22
C TYR A 188 0.16 -6.10 -11.13
N LYS A 189 -0.52 -6.22 -12.29
CA LYS A 189 -1.97 -6.37 -12.35
C LYS A 189 -2.41 -7.65 -11.64
N GLU A 190 -1.76 -8.77 -11.92
CA GLU A 190 -2.11 -10.07 -11.31
C GLU A 190 -2.01 -10.03 -9.78
N ARG A 191 -0.92 -9.46 -9.24
CA ARG A 191 -0.71 -9.34 -7.79
C ARG A 191 -1.72 -8.38 -7.16
N LEU A 192 -1.94 -7.20 -7.74
CA LEU A 192 -2.91 -6.25 -7.21
C LEU A 192 -4.34 -6.82 -7.23
N THR A 193 -4.71 -7.56 -8.28
CA THR A 193 -6.03 -8.20 -8.37
C THR A 193 -6.19 -9.41 -7.45
N SER A 194 -5.09 -10.06 -7.05
CA SER A 194 -5.08 -11.20 -6.12
C SER A 194 -5.42 -10.83 -4.66
N LEU A 195 -5.37 -9.55 -4.30
CA LEU A 195 -5.84 -9.06 -3.00
C LEU A 195 -7.29 -9.51 -2.77
N GLN A 196 -7.65 -9.95 -1.58
CA GLN A 196 -9.05 -10.19 -1.23
C GLN A 196 -9.82 -8.86 -1.20
N ASN A 197 -9.27 -7.86 -0.51
CA ASN A 197 -9.84 -6.52 -0.45
C ASN A 197 -8.76 -5.47 -0.73
N LEU A 198 -9.08 -4.53 -1.62
CA LEU A 198 -8.43 -3.24 -1.69
C LEU A 198 -9.44 -2.20 -1.22
N ILE A 199 -9.13 -1.52 -0.12
CA ILE A 199 -9.99 -0.48 0.48
C ILE A 199 -9.29 0.85 0.26
N LEU A 200 -9.91 1.74 -0.51
CA LEU A 200 -9.37 3.07 -0.78
C LEU A 200 -10.22 4.12 -0.08
N ILE A 201 -9.62 4.85 0.85
CA ILE A 201 -10.26 5.92 1.61
C ILE A 201 -9.65 7.24 1.17
N MET A 202 -10.53 8.14 0.74
CA MET A 202 -10.24 9.52 0.39
C MET A 202 -10.89 10.42 1.43
N PHE A 203 -10.13 11.36 1.99
CA PHE A 203 -10.68 12.33 2.94
C PHE A 203 -11.34 13.49 2.19
N GLU A 204 -12.59 13.81 2.53
CA GLU A 204 -13.38 14.82 1.82
C GLU A 204 -12.71 16.20 1.80
N HIS A 205 -12.05 16.57 2.90
CA HIS A 205 -11.45 17.88 3.11
C HIS A 205 -9.90 17.85 3.02
N ASP A 206 -9.33 16.88 2.32
CA ASP A 206 -7.88 16.80 2.11
C ASP A 206 -7.38 17.99 1.27
N THR A 207 -6.43 18.75 1.82
CA THR A 207 -5.76 19.87 1.15
C THR A 207 -4.27 19.60 0.89
N VAL A 208 -3.77 18.43 1.32
CA VAL A 208 -2.37 18.00 1.15
C VAL A 208 -2.19 17.31 -0.19
N LEU A 209 -3.13 16.41 -0.54
CA LEU A 209 -3.14 15.73 -1.82
C LEU A 209 -3.80 16.60 -2.87
N ILE A 210 -3.04 17.00 -3.89
CA ILE A 210 -3.56 17.78 -5.02
C ILE A 210 -3.38 16.96 -6.30
N PRO A 211 -4.46 16.43 -6.90
CA PRO A 211 -5.84 16.45 -6.43
C PRO A 211 -6.11 15.36 -5.39
N LYS A 212 -7.08 15.54 -4.49
CA LYS A 212 -7.41 14.55 -3.44
C LYS A 212 -7.91 13.22 -4.01
N GLU A 213 -8.52 13.27 -5.19
CA GLU A 213 -9.04 12.13 -5.95
C GLU A 213 -7.95 11.13 -6.36
N THR A 214 -6.67 11.50 -6.26
CA THR A 214 -5.54 10.57 -6.36
C THR A 214 -5.68 9.38 -5.41
N SER A 215 -6.34 9.57 -4.25
CA SER A 215 -6.72 8.51 -3.30
C SER A 215 -7.54 7.39 -3.92
N TRP A 216 -8.30 7.71 -4.96
CA TRP A 216 -9.09 6.78 -5.77
C TRP A 216 -8.56 6.66 -7.20
N PHE A 217 -7.25 6.89 -7.40
CA PHE A 217 -6.58 6.88 -8.70
C PHE A 217 -7.09 7.93 -9.72
N GLY A 218 -7.92 8.88 -9.29
CA GLY A 218 -8.34 10.03 -10.08
C GLY A 218 -7.18 11.00 -10.27
N TYR A 219 -7.13 11.68 -11.43
CA TYR A 219 -6.06 12.63 -11.71
C TYR A 219 -6.42 13.64 -12.78
N TYR A 220 -5.60 14.66 -12.93
CA TYR A 220 -5.70 15.63 -14.02
C TYR A 220 -5.39 15.03 -15.40
N PRO A 221 -5.96 15.59 -16.49
CA PRO A 221 -5.52 15.30 -17.86
C PRO A 221 -4.10 15.83 -18.12
N ASN A 222 -3.47 15.32 -19.18
CA ASN A 222 -2.18 15.85 -19.63
C ASN A 222 -2.35 17.31 -20.09
N GLY A 223 -1.48 18.19 -19.60
CA GLY A 223 -1.41 19.60 -19.96
C GLY A 223 -2.36 20.53 -19.19
N ALA A 224 -3.26 20.03 -18.34
CA ALA A 224 -4.20 20.87 -17.61
C ALA A 224 -4.39 20.44 -16.15
N PHE A 225 -4.85 21.35 -15.31
CA PHE A 225 -5.14 21.12 -13.89
C PHE A 225 -6.66 21.06 -13.63
N ASP A 226 -7.44 20.85 -14.68
CA ASP A 226 -8.89 20.64 -14.63
C ASP A 226 -9.37 20.06 -15.98
N PRO A 227 -10.50 19.34 -16.00
CA PRO A 227 -11.22 18.80 -14.84
C PRO A 227 -10.50 17.58 -14.24
N ILE A 228 -10.99 17.07 -13.09
CA ILE A 228 -10.52 15.79 -12.55
C ILE A 228 -11.09 14.63 -13.37
N LEU A 229 -10.22 13.73 -13.84
CA LEU A 229 -10.60 12.52 -14.55
C LEU A 229 -10.61 11.32 -13.60
N ARG A 230 -11.68 10.53 -13.68
CA ARG A 230 -11.77 9.23 -13.00
C ARG A 230 -10.85 8.19 -13.67
N PRO A 231 -10.46 7.12 -12.98
CA PRO A 231 -9.54 6.10 -13.53
C PRO A 231 -9.95 5.57 -14.91
N GLN A 232 -11.26 5.35 -15.14
CA GLN A 232 -11.78 4.79 -16.38
C GLN A 232 -11.63 5.74 -17.58
N GLN A 233 -11.58 7.04 -17.33
CA GLN A 233 -11.46 8.08 -18.35
C GLN A 233 -10.00 8.29 -18.78
N ARG A 234 -9.01 7.84 -17.98
CA ARG A 234 -7.57 7.98 -18.25
C ARG A 234 -6.94 6.78 -18.98
N GLY A 235 -7.74 5.84 -19.48
CA GLY A 235 -7.22 4.66 -20.19
C GLY A 235 -6.53 3.61 -19.29
N GLN A 236 -6.53 3.78 -17.95
CA GLN A 236 -6.06 2.78 -17.00
C GLN A 236 -7.08 1.63 -16.87
N LYS A 237 -7.14 0.76 -17.89
CA LYS A 237 -8.03 -0.41 -17.93
C LYS A 237 -7.79 -1.35 -16.74
N GLU A 238 -6.58 -1.41 -16.21
CA GLU A 238 -6.17 -2.30 -15.12
C GLU A 238 -6.88 -2.00 -13.79
N LEU A 239 -7.31 -0.75 -13.58
CA LEU A 239 -8.00 -0.31 -12.36
C LEU A 239 -9.53 -0.48 -12.43
N LYS A 240 -10.09 -0.75 -13.60
CA LYS A 240 -11.54 -1.03 -13.73
C LYS A 240 -11.94 -2.27 -12.93
N ASP A 241 -11.06 -3.28 -12.91
CA ASP A 241 -11.29 -4.53 -12.18
C ASP A 241 -11.11 -4.33 -10.67
N VAL A 242 -10.23 -3.42 -10.27
CA VAL A 242 -9.91 -3.08 -8.88
C VAL A 242 -11.04 -2.29 -8.19
N GLU A 243 -11.75 -1.46 -8.93
CA GLU A 243 -12.83 -0.58 -8.46
C GLU A 243 -14.09 -1.34 -7.97
N THR A 244 -14.20 -2.63 -8.30
CA THR A 244 -15.26 -3.50 -7.77
C THR A 244 -15.07 -3.84 -6.28
N LYS A 245 -13.89 -3.56 -5.70
CA LYS A 245 -13.61 -3.70 -4.28
C LYS A 245 -13.87 -2.36 -3.57
N LYS A 246 -14.76 -2.40 -2.57
CA LYS A 246 -15.46 -1.28 -1.91
C LYS A 246 -14.64 0.03 -1.80
N ARG A 247 -15.13 1.09 -2.45
CA ARG A 247 -14.86 2.48 -2.06
C ARG A 247 -15.75 2.84 -0.87
N ILE A 248 -15.13 3.36 0.19
CA ILE A 248 -15.85 3.89 1.35
C ILE A 248 -15.54 5.38 1.39
N PRO A 249 -16.49 6.28 1.05
CA PRO A 249 -16.37 7.67 1.42
C PRO A 249 -16.41 7.78 2.96
N SER A 250 -15.46 8.51 3.55
CA SER A 250 -15.40 8.81 4.98
C SER A 250 -15.71 10.26 5.24
#